data_AF-A0AAW0H707-F1
#
_entry.id   AF-A0AAW0H707-F1
#
_cell.length_a   1.000
_cell.length_b   1.000
_cell.length_c   1.000
_cell.angle_alpha   90.00
_cell.angle_beta   90.00
_cell.angle_gamma   90.00
#
_symmetry.space_group_name_H-M   'P 1'
#
loop_
_entity.id
_entity.type
_entity.pdbx_description
1 polymer ?
#
loop_
_entity_poly.entity_id
_entity_poly.type
_entity_poly.pdbx_seq_one_letter_code
_entity_poly.pdbx_strand_id
1 'polypeptide(L)'
;MKAVIYRAFSHKEAREHDVQDLGTQQAETFVRAFLKRTIPHLSQQDCESHLQRKAVVLEYFTRQKPKQKKKSKGLSSKQRRDMRLFDINPEQQRYSLFLPLHELWKQYIRDLCNGLKPDTQPQMIQAKLLKADLHGAIISVTKSKCPSYVGVTGILLQETKHVFKIITKEDRLKVIPKLNCVFTIEIDGFISYIYGSKFQLRSSERSAKKFKVKGTIDL
;
A
#
# COMPACT_ATOMS: atom_id res chain seq x y z
N MET A 1 44.48 -16.25 7.06
CA MET A 1 44.43 -15.24 8.15
C MET A 1 43.24 -15.58 9.05
N LYS A 2 43.47 -15.98 10.30
CA LYS A 2 42.40 -16.32 11.24
C LYS A 2 41.79 -15.01 11.77
N ALA A 3 40.56 -14.69 11.37
CA ALA A 3 39.83 -13.56 11.94
C ALA A 3 39.42 -13.93 13.37
N VAL A 4 39.91 -13.17 14.35
CA VAL A 4 39.50 -13.31 15.75
C VAL A 4 38.12 -12.67 15.87
N ILE A 5 37.07 -13.50 15.91
CA ILE A 5 35.66 -13.06 15.88
C ILE A 5 35.26 -12.30 17.16
N TYR A 6 35.94 -12.58 18.28
CA TYR A 6 35.71 -11.91 19.55
C TYR A 6 36.98 -11.23 20.01
N ARG A 7 36.99 -9.89 19.99
CA ARG A 7 38.02 -9.10 20.67
C ARG A 7 37.68 -9.05 22.16
N ALA A 8 38.67 -9.25 23.02
CA ALA A 8 38.51 -8.92 24.44
C ALA A 8 38.17 -7.43 24.56
N PHE A 9 37.37 -7.07 25.56
CA PHE A 9 37.11 -5.67 25.87
C PHE A 9 38.44 -4.97 26.15
N SER A 10 38.59 -3.75 25.64
CA SER A 10 39.66 -2.88 26.10
C SER A 10 39.37 -2.47 27.55
N HIS A 11 40.42 -2.16 28.31
CA HIS A 11 40.30 -1.74 29.72
C HIS A 11 39.35 -0.54 29.90
N LYS A 12 39.17 0.28 28.85
CA LYS A 12 38.25 1.43 28.85
C LYS A 12 36.79 1.00 28.67
N GLU A 13 36.53 0.06 27.76
CA GLU A 13 35.18 -0.50 27.51
C GLU A 13 34.70 -1.33 28.71
N ALA A 14 35.60 -2.05 29.39
CA ALA A 14 35.26 -2.81 30.60
C ALA A 14 34.78 -1.89 31.74
N ARG A 15 35.42 -0.73 31.93
CA ARG A 15 35.00 0.27 32.93
C ARG A 15 33.67 0.95 32.58
N GLU A 16 33.41 1.24 31.30
CA GLU A 16 32.13 1.82 30.85
C GLU A 16 30.95 0.87 31.06
N HIS A 17 31.18 -0.44 30.98
CA HIS A 17 30.16 -1.46 31.14
C HIS A 17 30.12 -2.10 32.54
N ASP A 18 30.86 -1.53 33.50
CA ASP A 18 30.98 -2.01 34.90
C ASP A 18 31.37 -3.51 34.99
N VAL A 19 32.19 -3.96 34.03
CA VAL A 19 32.69 -5.32 33.94
C VAL A 19 34.00 -5.39 34.71
N GLN A 20 34.03 -6.17 35.79
CA GLN A 20 35.27 -6.43 36.54
C GLN A 20 36.17 -7.38 35.73
N ASP A 21 37.39 -6.94 35.43
CA ASP A 21 38.45 -7.81 34.90
C ASP A 21 38.96 -8.74 36.00
N LEU A 22 38.18 -9.78 36.29
CA LEU A 22 38.65 -10.91 37.09
C LEU A 22 39.76 -11.60 36.30
N GLY A 23 40.94 -11.78 36.91
CA GLY A 23 42.06 -12.45 36.26
C GLY A 23 41.65 -13.80 35.66
N THR A 24 42.30 -14.23 34.58
CA THR A 24 41.94 -15.43 33.80
C THR A 24 41.66 -16.66 34.67
N GLN A 25 42.45 -16.87 35.74
CA GLN A 25 42.26 -17.99 36.67
C GLN A 25 41.00 -17.86 37.55
N GLN A 26 40.67 -16.65 38.01
CA GLN A 26 39.45 -16.41 38.80
C GLN A 26 38.20 -16.58 37.96
N ALA A 27 38.22 -16.09 36.71
CA ALA A 27 37.14 -16.25 35.76
C ALA A 27 36.87 -17.73 35.43
N GLU A 28 37.92 -18.51 35.16
CA GLU A 28 37.79 -19.96 34.92
C GLU A 28 37.20 -20.70 36.12
N THR A 29 37.67 -20.35 37.32
CA THR A 29 37.18 -20.96 38.57
C THR A 29 35.71 -20.63 38.80
N PHE A 30 35.31 -19.38 38.56
CA PHE A 30 33.92 -18.94 38.65
C PHE A 30 33.03 -19.67 37.64
N VAL A 31 33.42 -19.74 36.37
CA VAL A 31 32.65 -20.42 35.32
C VAL A 31 32.46 -21.90 35.64
N ARG A 32 33.52 -22.59 36.11
CA ARG A 32 33.43 -23.99 36.56
C ARG A 32 32.47 -24.17 37.74
N ALA A 33 32.54 -23.29 38.74
CA ALA A 33 31.64 -23.34 39.90
C ALA A 33 30.19 -23.05 39.51
N PHE A 34 29.97 -22.07 38.63
CA PHE A 34 28.66 -21.72 38.11
C PHE A 34 28.02 -22.89 37.36
N LEU A 35 28.73 -23.47 36.39
CA LEU A 35 28.21 -24.59 35.58
C LEU A 35 27.85 -25.81 36.43
N LYS A 36 28.68 -26.15 37.44
CA LYS A 36 28.37 -27.21 38.40
C LYS A 36 27.07 -26.96 39.18
N ARG A 37 26.77 -25.69 39.49
CA ARG A 37 25.58 -25.30 40.25
C ARG A 37 24.31 -25.29 39.39
N THR A 38 24.37 -24.76 38.17
CA THR A 38 23.19 -24.64 37.30
C THR A 38 22.87 -25.91 36.53
N ILE A 39 23.85 -26.79 36.31
CA ILE A 39 23.69 -27.99 35.48
C ILE A 39 24.25 -29.23 36.21
N PRO A 40 23.63 -29.67 37.32
CA PRO A 40 24.14 -30.77 38.14
C PRO A 40 24.02 -32.15 37.48
N HIS A 41 23.25 -32.27 36.41
CA HIS A 41 22.99 -33.53 35.69
C HIS A 41 24.01 -33.80 34.57
N LEU A 42 24.88 -32.85 34.22
CA LEU A 42 25.96 -33.04 33.26
C LEU A 42 27.24 -33.45 33.97
N SER A 43 27.97 -34.42 33.39
CA SER A 43 29.29 -34.79 33.89
C SER A 43 30.29 -33.65 33.65
N GLN A 44 31.36 -33.59 34.46
CA GLN A 44 32.39 -32.56 34.30
C GLN A 44 33.09 -32.65 32.92
N GLN A 45 33.27 -33.87 32.39
CA GLN A 45 33.84 -34.11 31.06
C GLN A 45 32.92 -33.57 29.96
N ASP A 46 31.61 -33.73 30.09
CA ASP A 46 30.66 -33.20 29.11
C ASP A 46 30.69 -31.68 29.12
N CYS A 47 30.65 -31.04 30.29
CA CYS A 47 30.76 -29.59 30.41
C CYS A 47 32.04 -29.03 29.76
N GLU A 48 33.19 -29.67 30.00
CA GLU A 48 34.45 -29.25 29.37
C GLU A 48 34.42 -29.45 27.85
N SER A 49 33.85 -30.55 27.36
CA SER A 49 33.68 -30.78 25.93
C SER A 49 32.81 -29.71 25.27
N HIS A 50 31.75 -29.26 25.95
CA HIS A 50 30.83 -28.22 25.46
C HIS A 50 31.48 -26.83 25.44
N LEU A 51 32.34 -26.51 26.42
CA LEU A 51 33.11 -25.26 26.46
C LEU A 51 34.18 -25.19 25.36
N GLN A 52 34.76 -26.34 24.99
CA GLN A 52 35.78 -26.43 23.95
C GLN A 52 35.21 -26.47 22.53
N ARG A 53 33.89 -26.69 22.36
CA ARG A 53 33.24 -26.64 21.04
C ARG A 53 33.32 -25.23 20.47
N LYS A 54 34.20 -25.04 19.48
CA LYS A 54 34.19 -23.84 18.63
C LYS A 54 32.94 -23.87 17.76
N ALA A 55 31.98 -22.99 18.03
CA ALA A 55 30.85 -22.76 17.14
C ALA A 55 31.37 -22.26 15.79
N VAL A 56 31.20 -23.06 14.74
CA VAL A 56 31.47 -22.64 13.37
C VAL A 56 30.28 -21.80 12.92
N VAL A 57 30.40 -20.47 13.01
CA VAL A 57 29.41 -19.55 12.44
C VAL A 57 29.61 -19.58 10.93
N LEU A 58 28.77 -20.33 10.22
CA LEU A 58 28.70 -20.27 8.76
C LEU A 58 28.07 -18.94 8.39
N GLU A 59 28.89 -17.93 8.09
CA GLU A 59 28.41 -16.65 7.56
C GLU A 59 27.71 -16.90 6.22
N TYR A 60 26.38 -16.88 6.23
CA TYR A 60 25.59 -16.85 5.01
C TYR A 60 25.73 -15.46 4.39
N PHE A 61 26.79 -15.25 3.59
CA PHE A 61 26.92 -14.07 2.77
C PHE A 61 25.79 -14.07 1.73
N THR A 62 24.72 -13.32 1.98
CA THR A 62 23.73 -13.02 0.95
C THR A 62 24.45 -12.34 -0.20
N ARG A 63 24.63 -13.04 -1.34
CA ARG A 63 25.20 -12.45 -2.57
C ARG A 63 24.42 -11.19 -2.92
N GLN A 64 25.01 -10.02 -2.70
CA GLN A 64 24.39 -8.77 -3.10
C GLN A 64 24.33 -8.72 -4.62
N LYS A 65 23.13 -8.86 -5.18
CA LYS A 65 22.92 -8.71 -6.62
C LYS A 65 23.41 -7.32 -7.04
N PRO A 66 24.13 -7.19 -8.17
CA PRO A 66 24.61 -5.91 -8.65
C PRO A 66 23.41 -4.94 -8.78
N LYS A 67 23.52 -3.78 -8.14
CA LYS A 67 22.49 -2.74 -8.18
C LYS A 67 22.29 -2.31 -9.64
N GLN A 68 21.17 -2.71 -10.26
CA GLN A 68 20.79 -2.23 -11.57
C GLN A 68 20.83 -0.69 -11.58
N LYS A 69 21.33 -0.08 -12.67
CA LYS A 69 21.36 1.37 -12.87
C LYS A 69 19.96 1.92 -12.57
N LYS A 70 19.83 2.71 -11.50
CA LYS A 70 18.57 3.34 -11.13
C LYS A 70 18.19 4.26 -12.28
N LYS A 71 17.07 3.96 -12.96
CA LYS A 71 16.44 4.91 -13.90
C LYS A 71 16.35 6.27 -13.22
N SER A 72 16.47 7.35 -13.99
CA SER A 72 16.33 8.72 -13.48
C SER A 72 15.14 8.76 -12.53
N LYS A 73 15.40 9.10 -11.25
CA LYS A 73 14.34 9.16 -10.26
C LYS A 73 13.42 10.28 -10.70
N GLY A 74 12.24 9.91 -11.23
CA GLY A 74 11.17 10.87 -11.43
C GLY A 74 10.81 11.56 -10.12
N LEU A 75 10.02 12.62 -10.23
CA LEU A 75 9.56 13.40 -9.08
C LEU A 75 8.94 12.49 -8.00
N SER A 76 9.42 12.64 -6.77
CA SER A 76 8.86 12.00 -5.58
C SER A 76 7.42 12.48 -5.33
N SER A 77 6.60 11.64 -4.68
CA SER A 77 5.25 12.03 -4.23
C SER A 77 5.25 13.27 -3.31
N LYS A 78 6.35 13.56 -2.61
CA LYS A 78 6.49 14.82 -1.85
C LYS A 78 6.64 16.00 -2.82
N GLN A 79 7.59 15.92 -3.75
CA GLN A 79 7.84 16.96 -4.76
C GLN A 79 6.59 17.25 -5.61
N ARG A 80 5.82 16.22 -5.99
CA ARG A 80 4.57 16.41 -6.75
C ARG A 80 3.47 17.15 -5.97
N ARG A 81 3.42 16.97 -4.65
CA ARG A 81 2.49 17.70 -3.77
C ARG A 81 2.94 19.14 -3.56
N ASP A 82 4.23 19.35 -3.35
CA ASP A 82 4.80 20.70 -3.18
C ASP A 82 4.57 21.54 -4.44
N MET A 83 4.63 20.92 -5.63
CA MET A 83 4.32 21.57 -6.91
C MET A 83 2.83 21.64 -7.26
N ARG A 84 1.92 21.14 -6.41
CA ARG A 84 0.46 21.14 -6.63
C ARG A 84 0.03 20.63 -8.01
N LEU A 85 0.77 19.66 -8.56
CA LEU A 85 0.62 19.16 -9.94
C LEU A 85 -0.78 18.62 -10.28
N PHE A 86 -1.56 18.26 -9.26
CA PHE A 86 -2.90 17.68 -9.42
C PHE A 86 -4.01 18.57 -8.87
N ASP A 87 -3.68 19.79 -8.44
CA ASP A 87 -4.67 20.74 -7.99
C ASP A 87 -5.18 21.53 -9.19
N ILE A 88 -6.49 21.66 -9.29
CA ILE A 88 -7.15 22.42 -10.35
C ILE A 88 -7.28 23.84 -9.83
N ASN A 89 -6.79 24.82 -10.60
CA ASN A 89 -6.90 26.22 -10.23
C ASN A 89 -8.36 26.59 -9.98
N PRO A 90 -8.68 27.34 -8.91
CA PRO A 90 -10.06 27.65 -8.54
C PRO A 90 -10.84 28.34 -9.67
N GLU A 91 -10.17 29.17 -10.47
CA GLU A 91 -10.75 29.84 -11.64
C GLU A 91 -11.26 28.86 -12.72
N GLN A 92 -10.66 27.67 -12.79
CA GLN A 92 -10.98 26.63 -13.76
C GLN A 92 -11.95 25.58 -13.20
N GLN A 93 -12.39 25.71 -11.94
CA GLN A 93 -13.34 24.79 -11.30
C GLN A 93 -14.80 25.09 -11.71
N ARG A 94 -15.04 25.43 -12.97
CA ARG A 94 -16.39 25.65 -13.48
C ARG A 94 -16.94 24.38 -14.09
N TYR A 95 -18.08 23.93 -13.60
CA TYR A 95 -18.78 22.73 -14.04
C TYR A 95 -19.03 22.74 -15.55
N SER A 96 -19.39 23.91 -16.10
CA SER A 96 -19.65 24.10 -17.53
C SER A 96 -18.46 23.75 -18.42
N LEU A 97 -17.23 23.97 -17.96
CA LEU A 97 -16.01 23.65 -18.71
C LEU A 97 -15.79 22.13 -18.86
N PHE A 98 -16.36 21.33 -17.95
CA PHE A 98 -16.22 19.88 -17.93
C PHE A 98 -17.40 19.15 -18.58
N LEU A 99 -18.42 19.87 -19.07
CA LEU A 99 -19.52 19.26 -19.83
C LEU A 99 -19.05 18.55 -21.11
N PRO A 100 -18.14 19.14 -21.93
CA PRO A 100 -17.62 18.43 -23.10
C PRO A 100 -16.88 17.13 -22.74
N LEU A 101 -16.22 17.10 -21.58
CA LEU A 101 -15.55 15.88 -21.07
C LEU A 101 -16.58 14.78 -20.77
N HIS A 102 -17.75 15.16 -20.24
CA HIS A 102 -18.82 14.21 -20.02
C HIS A 102 -19.41 13.67 -21.32
N GLU A 103 -19.62 14.51 -22.33
CA GLU A 103 -20.11 14.06 -23.63
C GLU A 103 -19.12 13.13 -24.33
N LEU A 104 -17.82 13.43 -24.28
CA LEU A 104 -16.77 12.54 -24.76
C LEU A 104 -16.82 11.18 -24.04
N TRP A 105 -17.01 11.19 -22.72
CA TRP A 105 -17.13 9.96 -21.95
C TRP A 105 -18.36 9.13 -22.31
N LYS A 106 -19.52 9.76 -22.60
CA LYS A 106 -20.70 9.05 -23.10
C LYS A 106 -20.41 8.34 -24.42
N GLN A 107 -19.79 9.04 -25.38
CA GLN A 107 -19.41 8.46 -26.67
C GLN A 107 -18.45 7.28 -26.48
N TYR A 108 -17.43 7.44 -25.64
CA TYR A 108 -16.51 6.37 -25.29
C TYR A 108 -17.22 5.12 -24.75
N ILE A 109 -18.18 5.27 -23.84
CA ILE A 109 -18.90 4.10 -23.30
C ILE A 109 -19.82 3.47 -24.35
N ARG A 110 -20.48 4.26 -25.20
CA ARG A 110 -21.29 3.73 -26.31
C ARG A 110 -20.44 2.87 -27.24
N ASP A 111 -19.26 3.37 -27.61
CA ASP A 111 -18.32 2.64 -28.46
C ASP A 111 -17.80 1.38 -27.74
N LEU A 112 -17.47 1.48 -26.45
CA LEU A 112 -16.98 0.35 -25.66
C LEU A 112 -18.03 -0.76 -25.52
N CYS A 113 -19.30 -0.39 -25.34
CA CYS A 113 -20.41 -1.33 -25.21
C CYS A 113 -20.99 -1.80 -26.55
N ASN A 114 -20.50 -1.28 -27.69
CA ASN A 114 -21.05 -1.52 -29.04
C ASN A 114 -22.54 -1.14 -29.17
N GLY A 115 -22.92 -0.04 -28.54
CA GLY A 115 -24.31 0.40 -28.41
C GLY A 115 -25.02 -0.23 -27.22
N LEU A 116 -25.55 0.62 -26.33
CA LEU A 116 -26.34 0.21 -25.18
C LEU A 116 -27.78 -0.05 -25.63
N LYS A 117 -28.03 -1.20 -26.26
CA LYS A 117 -29.40 -1.65 -26.56
C LYS A 117 -30.02 -2.32 -25.34
N PRO A 118 -31.36 -2.26 -25.14
CA PRO A 118 -32.03 -2.88 -24.00
C PRO A 118 -31.82 -4.41 -23.92
N ASP A 119 -31.53 -5.06 -25.04
CA ASP A 119 -31.28 -6.51 -25.14
C ASP A 119 -29.82 -6.90 -24.78
N THR A 120 -28.98 -5.93 -24.42
CA THR A 120 -27.57 -6.19 -24.12
C THR A 120 -27.42 -6.87 -22.76
N GLN A 121 -26.68 -7.97 -22.70
CA GLN A 121 -26.44 -8.70 -21.45
C GLN A 121 -25.80 -7.80 -20.36
N PRO A 122 -26.47 -7.60 -19.21
CA PRO A 122 -25.96 -6.70 -18.15
C PRO A 122 -24.60 -7.12 -17.60
N GLN A 123 -24.33 -8.44 -17.56
CA GLN A 123 -23.04 -8.97 -17.07
C GLN A 123 -21.86 -8.55 -17.95
N MET A 124 -22.08 -8.46 -19.27
CA MET A 124 -21.04 -8.02 -20.21
C MET A 124 -20.72 -6.54 -19.99
N ILE A 125 -21.74 -5.71 -19.83
CA ILE A 125 -21.60 -4.27 -19.54
C ILE A 125 -20.87 -4.08 -18.21
N GLN A 126 -21.24 -4.83 -17.17
CA GLN A 126 -20.57 -4.78 -15.87
C GLN A 126 -19.08 -5.09 -15.98
N ALA A 127 -18.70 -6.15 -16.71
CA ALA A 127 -17.31 -6.55 -16.88
C ALA A 127 -16.49 -5.50 -17.65
N LYS A 128 -17.09 -4.85 -18.66
CA LYS A 128 -16.48 -3.74 -19.40
C LYS A 128 -16.31 -2.51 -18.51
N LEU A 129 -17.36 -2.08 -17.81
CA LEU A 129 -17.35 -0.90 -16.94
C LEU A 129 -16.35 -1.03 -15.79
N LEU A 130 -16.13 -2.25 -15.28
CA LEU A 130 -15.14 -2.52 -14.24
C LEU A 130 -13.70 -2.20 -14.66
N LYS A 131 -13.39 -2.25 -15.97
CA LYS A 131 -12.06 -1.95 -16.51
C LYS A 131 -12.00 -0.61 -17.25
N ALA A 132 -13.14 -0.10 -17.71
CA ALA A 132 -13.27 1.16 -18.41
C ALA A 132 -12.76 2.34 -17.59
N ASP A 133 -12.41 3.44 -18.25
CA ASP A 133 -12.14 4.69 -17.54
C ASP A 133 -13.45 5.40 -17.14
N LEU A 134 -13.47 6.02 -15.95
CA LEU A 134 -14.61 6.72 -15.38
C LEU A 134 -14.37 8.24 -15.28
N HIS A 135 -13.21 8.76 -15.68
CA HIS A 135 -13.01 10.21 -15.76
C HIS A 135 -14.00 10.82 -16.77
N GLY A 136 -14.75 11.84 -16.35
CA GLY A 136 -15.85 12.42 -17.12
C GLY A 136 -17.22 11.79 -16.86
N ALA A 137 -17.30 10.69 -16.10
CA ALA A 137 -18.58 10.12 -15.71
C ALA A 137 -19.31 11.03 -14.71
N ILE A 138 -20.63 11.16 -14.86
CA ILE A 138 -21.47 11.71 -13.80
C ILE A 138 -21.68 10.61 -12.77
N ILE A 139 -21.26 10.88 -11.54
CA ILE A 139 -21.43 9.96 -10.40
C ILE A 139 -22.30 10.61 -9.34
N SER A 140 -23.18 9.83 -8.74
CA SER A 140 -24.00 10.21 -7.59
C SER A 140 -23.76 9.26 -6.43
N VAL A 141 -23.72 9.78 -5.20
CA VAL A 141 -23.59 8.93 -4.00
C VAL A 141 -24.99 8.52 -3.54
N THR A 142 -25.34 7.25 -3.70
CA THR A 142 -26.67 6.74 -3.28
C THR A 142 -26.65 6.23 -1.84
N LYS A 143 -25.56 5.57 -1.42
CA LYS A 143 -25.40 5.10 -0.04
C LYS A 143 -24.02 5.45 0.47
N SER A 144 -23.93 5.88 1.73
CA SER A 144 -22.66 6.10 2.41
C SER A 144 -22.86 5.88 3.90
N LYS A 145 -21.82 5.41 4.59
CA LYS A 145 -21.79 5.40 6.05
C LYS A 145 -21.94 6.82 6.64
N CYS A 146 -21.48 7.84 5.92
CA CYS A 146 -21.62 9.23 6.33
C CYS A 146 -22.79 9.89 5.58
N PRO A 147 -23.88 10.29 6.27
CA PRO A 147 -25.06 10.89 5.62
C PRO A 147 -24.73 12.14 4.79
N SER A 148 -23.74 12.93 5.19
CA SER A 148 -23.32 14.15 4.49
C SER A 148 -22.84 13.94 3.05
N TYR A 149 -22.42 12.73 2.69
CA TYR A 149 -22.02 12.41 1.31
C TYR A 149 -23.18 11.95 0.44
N VAL A 150 -24.28 11.48 1.03
CA VAL A 150 -25.43 10.95 0.30
C VAL A 150 -26.09 12.06 -0.51
N GLY A 151 -26.45 11.77 -1.76
CA GLY A 151 -27.07 12.72 -2.68
C GLY A 151 -26.10 13.67 -3.38
N VAL A 152 -24.81 13.66 -3.05
CA VAL A 152 -23.83 14.46 -3.77
C VAL A 152 -23.67 13.90 -5.20
N THR A 153 -23.84 14.78 -6.19
CA THR A 153 -23.72 14.46 -7.62
C THR A 153 -22.72 15.36 -8.31
N GLY A 154 -22.00 14.84 -9.29
CA GLY A 154 -21.02 15.62 -10.03
C GLY A 154 -20.24 14.81 -11.07
N ILE A 155 -19.46 15.52 -11.89
CA ILE A 155 -18.59 14.90 -12.90
C ILE A 155 -17.28 14.47 -12.22
N LEU A 156 -16.85 13.23 -12.44
CA LEU A 156 -15.59 12.71 -11.92
C LEU A 156 -14.39 13.30 -12.67
N LEU A 157 -13.56 14.08 -11.99
CA LEU A 157 -12.37 14.70 -12.59
C LEU A 157 -11.10 13.92 -12.30
N GLN A 158 -10.95 13.39 -11.09
CA GLN A 158 -9.77 12.65 -10.70
C GLN A 158 -10.13 11.43 -9.88
N GLU A 159 -9.62 10.29 -10.33
CA GLU A 159 -9.67 9.06 -9.56
C GLU A 159 -8.30 8.77 -8.92
N THR A 160 -8.30 8.69 -7.60
CA THR A 160 -7.15 8.21 -6.83
C THR A 160 -7.45 6.85 -6.20
N LYS A 161 -6.47 6.29 -5.50
CA LYS A 161 -6.59 4.96 -4.89
C LYS A 161 -7.81 4.84 -3.98
N HIS A 162 -8.07 5.82 -3.12
CA HIS A 162 -9.13 5.72 -2.10
C HIS A 162 -10.23 6.75 -2.25
N VAL A 163 -10.13 7.66 -3.23
CA VAL A 163 -10.95 8.87 -3.28
C VAL A 163 -11.30 9.21 -4.72
N PHE A 164 -12.51 9.72 -4.90
CA PHE A 164 -12.99 10.37 -6.12
C PHE A 164 -13.06 11.88 -5.89
N LYS A 165 -12.45 12.67 -6.76
CA LYS A 165 -12.66 14.12 -6.80
C LYS A 165 -13.68 14.45 -7.89
N ILE A 166 -14.79 15.05 -7.49
CA ILE A 166 -15.89 15.40 -8.39
C ILE A 166 -16.12 16.90 -8.38
N ILE A 167 -16.57 17.43 -9.51
CA ILE A 167 -17.07 18.81 -9.60
C ILE A 167 -18.60 18.79 -9.55
N THR A 168 -19.19 19.53 -8.61
CA THR A 168 -20.65 19.67 -8.50
C THR A 168 -21.14 20.79 -9.40
N LYS A 169 -22.47 20.86 -9.61
CA LYS A 169 -23.12 21.96 -10.35
C LYS A 169 -22.94 23.34 -9.69
N GLU A 170 -22.52 23.38 -8.42
CA GLU A 170 -22.23 24.60 -7.67
C GLU A 170 -20.80 25.12 -7.90
N ASP A 171 -20.09 24.61 -8.92
CA ASP A 171 -18.69 24.94 -9.21
C ASP A 171 -17.74 24.65 -8.03
N ARG A 172 -18.08 23.62 -7.23
CA ARG A 172 -17.29 23.20 -6.06
C ARG A 172 -16.69 21.82 -6.26
N LEU A 173 -15.37 21.72 -6.09
CA LEU A 173 -14.67 20.45 -6.09
C LEU A 173 -14.90 19.73 -4.75
N LYS A 174 -15.57 18.57 -4.79
CA LYS A 174 -15.78 17.70 -3.63
C LYS A 174 -14.90 16.46 -3.72
N VAL A 175 -14.38 16.06 -2.57
CA VAL A 175 -13.45 14.94 -2.43
C VAL A 175 -14.15 13.84 -1.63
N ILE A 176 -14.58 12.77 -2.29
CA ILE A 176 -15.41 11.73 -1.69
C ILE A 176 -14.61 10.44 -1.50
N PRO A 177 -14.54 9.88 -0.28
CA PRO A 177 -13.88 8.61 -0.05
C PRO A 177 -14.65 7.47 -0.71
N LYS A 178 -13.94 6.51 -1.30
CA LYS A 178 -14.54 5.30 -1.87
C LYS A 178 -14.96 4.29 -0.79
N LEU A 179 -14.37 4.38 0.40
CA LEU A 179 -14.65 3.45 1.50
C LEU A 179 -16.10 3.60 1.96
N ASN A 180 -16.81 2.47 2.07
CA ASN A 180 -18.19 2.39 2.57
C ASN A 180 -19.17 3.33 1.87
N CYS A 181 -18.98 3.54 0.57
CA CYS A 181 -19.85 4.32 -0.29
C CYS A 181 -20.28 3.50 -1.51
N VAL A 182 -21.52 3.71 -1.95
CA VAL A 182 -22.05 3.25 -3.23
C VAL A 182 -22.26 4.45 -4.12
N PHE A 183 -21.61 4.38 -5.27
CA PHE A 183 -21.75 5.37 -6.32
C PHE A 183 -22.66 4.82 -7.40
N THR A 184 -23.40 5.70 -8.03
CA THR A 184 -24.34 5.35 -9.09
C THR A 184 -23.94 6.15 -10.32
N ILE A 185 -23.88 5.46 -11.45
CA ILE A 185 -23.52 6.01 -12.74
C ILE A 185 -24.69 5.78 -13.69
N GLU A 186 -25.10 6.85 -14.36
CA GLU A 186 -26.18 6.82 -15.34
C GLU A 186 -25.61 6.96 -16.74
N ILE A 187 -25.97 6.04 -17.64
CA ILE A 187 -25.51 6.00 -19.03
C ILE A 187 -26.66 5.55 -19.93
N ASP A 188 -27.16 6.45 -20.79
CA ASP A 188 -28.22 6.16 -21.78
C ASP A 188 -29.38 5.30 -21.24
N GLY A 189 -29.87 5.62 -20.03
CA GLY A 189 -30.98 4.90 -19.37
C GLY A 189 -30.57 3.68 -18.53
N PHE A 190 -29.31 3.26 -18.57
CA PHE A 190 -28.77 2.24 -17.67
C PHE A 190 -28.22 2.88 -16.39
N ILE A 191 -28.60 2.30 -15.26
CA ILE A 191 -28.12 2.70 -13.94
C ILE A 191 -27.20 1.60 -13.41
N SER A 192 -25.93 1.95 -13.20
CA SER A 192 -24.91 1.04 -12.68
C SER A 192 -24.46 1.45 -11.29
N TYR A 193 -24.47 0.49 -10.37
CA TYR A 193 -23.99 0.68 -8.99
C TYR A 193 -22.54 0.23 -8.83
N ILE A 194 -21.69 1.12 -8.33
CA ILE A 194 -20.28 0.87 -8.03
C ILE A 194 -20.07 0.91 -6.53
N TYR A 195 -19.70 -0.24 -5.98
CA TYR A 195 -19.32 -0.35 -4.57
C TYR A 195 -17.88 0.11 -4.36
N GLY A 196 -17.71 1.31 -3.81
CA GLY A 196 -16.40 1.96 -3.66
C GLY A 196 -15.40 1.16 -2.81
N SER A 197 -15.87 0.38 -1.82
CA SER A 197 -15.02 -0.45 -0.96
C SER A 197 -14.18 -1.47 -1.75
N LYS A 198 -14.65 -1.93 -2.91
CA LYS A 198 -13.89 -2.85 -3.80
C LYS A 198 -13.17 -2.12 -4.93
N PHE A 199 -13.40 -0.82 -5.05
CA PHE A 199 -12.91 0.03 -6.13
C PHE A 199 -11.71 0.91 -5.69
N GLN A 200 -10.94 0.43 -4.71
CA GLN A 200 -9.85 1.16 -4.06
C GLN A 200 -8.50 1.09 -4.82
N LEU A 201 -8.55 1.30 -6.13
CA LEU A 201 -7.38 1.30 -7.01
C LEU A 201 -7.38 2.59 -7.83
N ARG A 202 -6.20 2.97 -8.32
CA ARG A 202 -6.11 3.98 -9.36
C ARG A 202 -6.63 3.39 -10.68
N SER A 203 -7.18 4.22 -11.56
CA SER A 203 -7.74 3.80 -12.86
C SER A 203 -6.75 2.96 -13.68
N SER A 204 -5.46 3.35 -13.69
CA SER A 204 -4.39 2.61 -14.38
C SER A 204 -4.13 1.21 -13.81
N GLU A 205 -4.27 1.05 -12.49
CA GLU A 205 -4.11 -0.25 -11.83
C GLU A 205 -5.36 -1.10 -11.99
N ARG A 206 -6.53 -0.46 -12.01
CA ARG A 206 -7.83 -1.11 -12.18
C ARG A 206 -7.90 -1.87 -13.50
N SER A 207 -7.55 -1.23 -14.60
CA SER A 207 -7.67 -1.82 -15.95
C SER A 207 -6.82 -3.09 -16.11
N ALA A 208 -5.63 -3.11 -15.48
CA ALA A 208 -4.71 -4.25 -15.52
C ALA A 208 -5.04 -5.35 -14.49
N LYS A 209 -5.82 -5.04 -13.45
CA LYS A 209 -6.05 -5.98 -12.35
C LYS A 209 -7.17 -6.97 -12.66
N LYS A 210 -6.92 -8.24 -12.30
CA LYS A 210 -7.96 -9.26 -12.23
C LYS A 210 -8.76 -9.09 -10.94
N PHE A 211 -10.02 -8.68 -11.06
CA PHE A 211 -10.93 -8.61 -9.93
C PHE A 211 -11.29 -10.02 -9.45
N LYS A 212 -11.16 -10.24 -8.14
CA LYS A 212 -11.52 -11.51 -7.49
C LYS A 212 -12.70 -11.24 -6.55
N VAL A 213 -13.64 -12.17 -6.50
CA VAL A 213 -14.76 -12.13 -5.54
C VAL A 213 -14.17 -12.21 -4.13
N LYS A 214 -14.45 -11.22 -3.29
CA LYS A 214 -13.93 -11.14 -1.92
C LYS A 214 -14.98 -10.56 -0.98
N GLY A 215 -15.67 -11.42 -0.24
CA GLY A 215 -16.65 -11.04 0.78
C GLY A 215 -17.85 -10.28 0.24
N THR A 216 -18.92 -10.25 1.03
CA THR A 216 -20.08 -9.39 0.80
C THR A 216 -19.80 -7.98 1.32
N ILE A 217 -20.63 -7.02 0.92
CA ILE A 217 -20.53 -5.63 1.36
C ILE A 217 -21.82 -5.35 2.11
N ASP A 218 -21.71 -5.06 3.40
CA ASP A 218 -22.81 -4.59 4.22
C ASP A 218 -22.84 -3.06 4.19
N LEU A 219 -24.02 -2.47 4.03
CA LEU A 219 -24.22 -1.05 3.75
C LEU A 219 -25.30 -0.43 4.60
#